data_AF-A0A7C3JTN9-F1
#
_entry.id   AF-A0A7C3JTN9-F1
#
_cell.length_a   1.000
_cell.length_b   1.000
_cell.length_c   1.000
_cell.angle_alpha   90.00
_cell.angle_beta   90.00
_cell.angle_gamma   90.00
#
_symmetry.space_group_name_H-M   'P 1'
#
loop_
_entity.id
_entity.type
_entity.pdbx_description
1 polymer ?
#
loop_
_entity_poly.entity_id
_entity_poly.type
_entity_poly.pdbx_seq_one_letter_code
_entity_poly.pdbx_strand_id
1 'polypeptide(L)'
;MEAAKSPVIDADAHVVECARTWEFMDPSERRYRPVPLETREEAGVKLQFWLIDGKVRGFRFPAFSDEELAKLARKVGRKFADAQEARELGNVDLRLRHMDETGVDVQVLHNTVFIESATDRANVEVALYKSWNRWLADIWQQGKGRLRWSCMAPTLSIPDALDQIRWSKEHGACAVLLRPIEGQRLLADAYFYPIYDEAQKLDMPIAIHIANGNAWLNDLYSHPVRIAGTFHRFRIPTVAAFNDIVMSEIHEVFPRLRFGFIEASAQWLPWVVHEARNRFRTLGRKWPENGVRELGMYVTCENS
;
A
#
# COMPACT_ATOMS: atom_id res chain seq x y z
N MET A 1 28.02 4.59 -28.19
CA MET A 1 26.99 5.15 -27.30
C MET A 1 26.48 3.99 -26.48
N GLU A 2 26.90 3.87 -25.23
CA GLU A 2 26.44 2.79 -24.34
C GLU A 2 24.93 2.99 -24.12
N ALA A 3 24.12 1.96 -24.38
CA ALA A 3 22.68 2.06 -24.18
C ALA A 3 22.42 2.39 -22.72
N ALA A 4 21.71 3.49 -22.44
CA ALA A 4 21.37 3.87 -21.08
C ALA A 4 20.62 2.70 -20.42
N LYS A 5 21.21 2.13 -19.36
CA LYS A 5 20.60 1.04 -18.60
C LYS A 5 19.26 1.53 -18.07
N SER A 6 18.19 0.78 -18.33
CA SER A 6 16.88 1.08 -17.75
C SER A 6 16.96 0.96 -16.22
N PRO A 7 16.41 1.92 -15.46
CA PRO A 7 16.50 1.87 -14.00
C PRO A 7 15.73 0.66 -13.45
N VAL A 8 16.29 0.03 -12.42
CA VAL A 8 15.63 -1.00 -11.62
C VAL A 8 14.72 -0.30 -10.62
N ILE A 9 13.42 -0.42 -10.83
CA ILE A 9 12.39 0.14 -9.95
C ILE A 9 11.80 -0.99 -9.14
N ASP A 10 12.00 -0.93 -7.83
CA ASP A 10 11.26 -1.72 -6.87
C ASP A 10 9.93 -1.01 -6.60
N ALA A 11 8.88 -1.55 -7.19
CA ALA A 11 7.53 -0.98 -7.18
C ALA A 11 6.77 -1.26 -5.89
N ASP A 12 7.38 -1.99 -4.94
CA ASP A 12 6.72 -2.40 -3.71
C ASP A 12 7.70 -2.40 -2.52
N ALA A 13 7.85 -1.22 -1.93
CA ALA A 13 8.62 -1.03 -0.72
C ALA A 13 7.74 -0.48 0.40
N HIS A 14 7.95 -0.98 1.62
CA HIS A 14 7.20 -0.51 2.78
C HIS A 14 8.00 0.44 3.66
N VAL A 15 7.25 1.34 4.31
CA VAL A 15 7.70 2.11 5.46
C VAL A 15 6.80 1.80 6.64
N VAL A 16 7.42 1.39 7.74
CA VAL A 16 6.71 1.09 8.98
C VAL A 16 6.46 2.40 9.72
N GLU A 17 5.19 2.71 10.00
CA GLU A 17 4.80 3.91 10.72
C GLU A 17 5.37 3.89 12.15
N CYS A 18 5.89 5.05 12.58
CA CYS A 18 6.54 5.23 13.87
C CYS A 18 5.98 6.46 14.60
N ALA A 19 6.49 6.77 15.80
CA ALA A 19 6.02 7.93 16.57
C ALA A 19 6.15 9.26 15.80
N ARG A 20 7.20 9.38 14.96
CA ARG A 20 7.46 10.55 14.10
C ARG A 20 6.38 10.73 13.04
N THR A 21 5.81 9.65 12.50
CA THR A 21 4.71 9.73 11.52
C THR A 21 3.58 10.63 12.01
N TRP A 22 3.30 10.59 13.31
CA TRP A 22 2.19 11.33 13.93
C TRP A 22 2.57 12.74 14.43
N GLU A 23 3.83 13.16 14.27
CA GLU A 23 4.26 14.54 14.55
C GLU A 23 3.77 15.51 13.47
N PHE A 24 3.39 14.99 12.29
CA PHE A 24 2.91 15.75 11.13
C PHE A 24 1.39 16.05 11.16
N MET A 25 0.69 15.62 12.21
CA MET A 25 -0.72 15.97 12.44
C MET A 25 -0.91 17.46 12.71
N ASP A 26 -2.02 18.03 12.24
CA ASP A 26 -2.36 19.40 12.62
C ASP A 26 -2.62 19.49 14.13
N PRO A 27 -2.36 20.65 14.77
CA PRO A 27 -2.61 20.83 16.20
C PRO A 27 -4.03 20.45 16.65
N SER A 28 -5.04 20.73 15.82
CA SER A 28 -6.46 20.40 16.07
C SER A 28 -6.78 18.90 15.93
N GLU A 29 -5.92 18.14 15.25
CA GLU A 29 -6.09 16.73 14.94
C GLU A 29 -5.34 15.82 15.91
N ARG A 30 -4.42 16.35 16.73
CA ARG A 30 -3.59 15.59 17.69
C ARG A 30 -4.38 14.71 18.67
N ARG A 31 -5.65 15.01 18.91
CA ARG A 31 -6.57 14.16 19.70
C ARG A 31 -6.81 12.78 19.07
N TYR A 32 -6.49 12.60 17.79
CA TYR A 32 -6.61 11.33 17.06
C TYR A 32 -5.27 10.60 16.94
N ARG A 33 -4.20 11.10 17.58
CA ARG A 33 -2.87 10.51 17.51
C ARG A 33 -2.89 9.04 17.97
N PRO A 34 -2.38 8.10 17.14
CA PRO A 34 -2.19 6.72 17.55
C PRO A 34 -1.31 6.61 18.80
N VAL A 35 -1.75 5.77 19.74
CA VAL A 35 -1.01 5.49 20.97
C VAL A 35 -0.28 4.15 20.83
N PRO A 36 1.03 4.08 21.07
CA PRO A 36 1.73 2.80 21.03
C PRO A 36 1.27 1.91 22.18
N LEU A 37 0.97 0.65 21.87
CA LEU A 37 0.68 -0.41 22.82
C LEU A 37 1.74 -1.49 22.68
N GLU A 38 2.10 -2.14 23.77
CA GLU A 38 3.02 -3.26 23.75
C GLU A 38 2.47 -4.42 24.56
N THR A 39 2.68 -5.64 24.08
CA THR A 39 2.36 -6.84 24.85
C THR A 39 3.35 -7.02 25.99
N ARG A 40 2.99 -7.90 26.93
CA ARG A 40 4.00 -8.52 27.79
C ARG A 40 4.99 -9.27 26.92
N GLU A 41 6.23 -9.31 27.38
CA GLU A 41 7.27 -10.10 26.73
C GLU A 41 6.97 -11.59 26.96
N GLU A 42 6.80 -12.33 25.87
CA GLU A 42 6.60 -13.78 25.90
C GLU A 42 7.64 -14.43 24.98
N ALA A 43 8.41 -15.38 25.51
CA ALA A 43 9.50 -16.06 24.79
C ALA A 43 10.52 -15.12 24.12
N GLY A 44 10.83 -13.98 24.76
CA GLY A 44 11.78 -12.98 24.23
C GLY A 44 11.23 -12.14 23.07
N VAL A 45 9.91 -12.19 22.83
CA VAL A 45 9.24 -11.41 21.79
C VAL A 45 8.23 -10.47 22.45
N LYS A 46 8.32 -9.18 22.08
CA LYS A 46 7.37 -8.14 22.47
C LYS A 46 6.65 -7.63 21.24
N LEU A 47 5.35 -7.89 21.14
CA LEU A 47 4.55 -7.37 20.04
C LEU A 47 4.17 -5.92 20.32
N GLN A 48 4.30 -5.08 19.30
CA GLN A 48 3.88 -3.67 19.37
C GLN A 48 2.70 -3.44 18.43
N PHE A 49 1.76 -2.66 18.92
CA PHE A 49 0.52 -2.29 18.24
C PHE A 49 0.29 -0.79 18.39
N TRP A 50 -0.67 -0.27 17.64
CA TRP A 50 -1.22 1.06 17.76
C TRP A 50 -2.66 0.96 18.26
N LEU A 51 -3.01 1.74 19.28
CA LEU A 51 -4.38 2.05 19.59
C LEU A 51 -4.82 3.23 18.72
N ILE A 52 -5.75 2.99 17.81
CA ILE A 52 -6.29 3.98 16.89
C ILE A 52 -7.80 3.99 17.06
N ASP A 53 -8.37 5.11 17.53
CA ASP A 53 -9.83 5.28 17.68
C ASP A 53 -10.49 4.14 18.48
N GLY A 54 -9.84 3.72 19.57
CA GLY A 54 -10.31 2.62 20.42
C GLY A 54 -10.08 1.21 19.85
N LYS A 55 -9.52 1.09 18.65
CA LYS A 55 -9.24 -0.18 17.98
C LYS A 55 -7.74 -0.49 18.04
N VAL A 56 -7.39 -1.72 18.39
CA VAL A 56 -6.00 -2.19 18.31
C VAL A 56 -5.69 -2.49 16.84
N ARG A 57 -4.61 -1.90 16.34
CA ARG A 57 -4.14 -2.02 14.96
C ARG A 57 -2.66 -2.35 14.97
N GLY A 58 -2.22 -3.18 14.06
CA GLY A 58 -0.79 -3.43 13.90
C GLY A 58 -0.48 -4.77 13.28
N PHE A 59 0.45 -4.71 12.33
CA PHE A 59 1.37 -5.78 12.03
C PHE A 59 2.78 -5.20 12.22
N ARG A 60 3.31 -5.26 13.44
CA ARG A 60 4.77 -5.26 13.58
C ARG A 60 5.14 -6.73 13.58
N PHE A 61 5.55 -7.28 12.43
CA PHE A 61 6.34 -8.50 12.49
C PHE A 61 7.66 -8.09 13.18
N PRO A 62 7.99 -8.59 14.39
CA PRO A 62 9.37 -8.88 14.62
C PRO A 62 9.66 -10.00 13.61
N ALA A 63 10.23 -9.66 12.46
CA ALA A 63 10.61 -10.68 11.48
C ALA A 63 11.53 -11.75 12.12
N PHE A 64 12.14 -11.41 13.26
CA PHE A 64 13.02 -12.21 14.08
C PHE A 64 12.92 -11.69 15.53
N SER A 65 13.05 -12.57 16.53
CA SER A 65 13.30 -12.20 17.93
C SER A 65 14.61 -11.43 18.08
N ASP A 66 14.83 -10.68 19.17
CA ASP A 66 16.09 -9.98 19.44
C ASP A 66 17.32 -10.92 19.39
N GLU A 67 17.13 -12.18 19.77
CA GLU A 67 18.16 -13.23 19.70
C GLU A 67 18.43 -13.70 18.26
N GLU A 68 17.39 -13.81 17.43
CA GLU A 68 17.51 -14.14 16.01
C GLU A 68 18.10 -12.98 15.20
N LEU A 69 17.68 -11.75 15.48
CA LEU A 69 18.31 -10.51 15.00
C LEU A 69 19.80 -10.54 15.41
N ALA A 70 20.15 -10.77 16.68
CA ALA A 70 21.54 -10.84 17.11
C ALA A 70 22.35 -11.98 16.45
N LYS A 71 21.73 -13.12 16.13
CA LYS A 71 22.36 -14.23 15.40
C LYS A 71 22.57 -13.90 13.93
N LEU A 72 21.58 -13.32 13.28
CA LEU A 72 21.65 -12.87 11.89
C LEU A 72 22.69 -11.72 11.76
N ALA A 73 22.87 -10.91 12.81
CA ALA A 73 23.89 -9.84 12.89
C ALA A 73 25.29 -10.37 12.86
N ARG A 74 25.53 -11.43 13.63
CA ARG A 74 26.83 -12.09 13.69
C ARG A 74 27.11 -12.86 12.39
N LYS A 75 26.07 -13.36 11.72
CA LYS A 75 26.19 -14.12 10.46
C LYS A 75 26.40 -13.22 9.23
N VAL A 76 25.86 -11.99 9.25
CA VAL A 76 25.91 -11.02 8.14
C VAL A 76 26.83 -9.81 8.44
N GLY A 77 27.34 -9.70 9.67
CA GLY A 77 28.26 -8.64 10.09
C GLY A 77 27.61 -7.26 10.33
N ARG A 78 26.30 -7.16 10.60
CA ARG A 78 25.55 -5.89 10.72
C ARG A 78 24.68 -5.80 11.97
N LYS A 79 24.55 -4.61 12.58
CA LYS A 79 23.69 -4.36 13.76
C LYS A 79 22.23 -4.18 13.34
N PHE A 80 21.29 -4.70 14.13
CA PHE A 80 19.85 -4.67 13.82
C PHE A 80 19.13 -3.36 14.15
N ALA A 81 19.71 -2.50 14.98
CA ALA A 81 19.22 -1.14 15.17
C ALA A 81 19.14 -0.41 13.82
N ASP A 82 20.15 -0.60 12.97
CA ASP A 82 20.24 -0.02 11.62
C ASP A 82 19.11 -0.53 10.70
N ALA A 83 18.64 -1.77 10.89
CA ALA A 83 17.58 -2.37 10.07
C ALA A 83 16.18 -1.88 10.46
N GLN A 84 15.93 -1.66 11.75
CA GLN A 84 14.68 -1.05 12.21
C GLN A 84 14.59 0.41 11.76
N GLU A 85 15.67 1.19 11.94
CA GLU A 85 15.73 2.58 11.47
C GLU A 85 15.55 2.70 9.96
N ALA A 86 16.07 1.75 9.17
CA ALA A 86 15.87 1.72 7.73
C ALA A 86 14.43 1.33 7.32
N ARG A 87 13.75 0.46 8.08
CA ARG A 87 12.34 0.07 7.84
C ARG A 87 11.35 1.16 8.23
N GLU A 88 11.64 1.89 9.29
CA GLU A 88 10.84 3.03 9.75
C GLU A 88 11.23 4.34 9.05
N LEU A 89 12.22 4.29 8.14
CA LEU A 89 12.86 5.47 7.54
C LEU A 89 13.22 6.57 8.55
N GLY A 90 13.59 6.16 9.77
CA GLY A 90 14.23 7.04 10.75
C GLY A 90 15.57 7.58 10.24
N ASN A 91 16.19 6.86 9.30
CA ASN A 91 17.42 7.26 8.62
C ASN A 91 17.35 6.94 7.11
N VAL A 92 17.08 7.95 6.29
CA VAL A 92 16.96 7.82 4.82
C VAL A 92 18.27 7.38 4.17
N ASP A 93 19.42 7.83 4.67
CA ASP A 93 20.73 7.47 4.11
C ASP A 93 21.05 5.98 4.30
N LEU A 94 20.57 5.34 5.38
CA LEU A 94 20.67 3.89 5.55
C LEU A 94 19.87 3.15 4.47
N ARG A 95 18.66 3.63 4.13
CA ARG A 95 17.84 3.05 3.06
C ARG A 95 18.52 3.19 1.70
N LEU A 96 19.04 4.37 1.38
CA LEU A 96 19.71 4.64 0.10
C LEU A 96 20.97 3.78 -0.06
N ARG A 97 21.77 3.60 1.01
CA ARG A 97 22.91 2.68 0.98
C ARG A 97 22.49 1.24 0.73
N HIS A 98 21.42 0.78 1.37
CA HIS A 98 20.88 -0.55 1.11
C HIS A 98 20.44 -0.71 -0.36
N MET A 99 19.79 0.31 -0.92
CA MET A 99 19.42 0.32 -2.35
C MET A 99 20.65 0.24 -3.27
N ASP A 100 21.75 0.93 -2.94
CA ASP A 100 23.01 0.83 -3.69
C ASP A 100 23.60 -0.58 -3.65
N GLU A 101 23.54 -1.23 -2.48
CA GLU A 101 24.06 -2.59 -2.27
C GLU A 101 23.23 -3.66 -2.99
N THR A 102 21.91 -3.47 -3.09
CA THR A 102 21.01 -4.41 -3.77
C THR A 102 20.80 -4.08 -5.24
N GLY A 103 21.38 -2.98 -5.74
CA GLY A 103 21.26 -2.56 -7.14
C GLY A 103 19.87 -2.03 -7.52
N VAL A 104 19.14 -1.46 -6.56
CA VAL A 104 17.83 -0.84 -6.76
C VAL A 104 18.01 0.67 -6.99
N ASP A 105 17.54 1.17 -8.12
CA ASP A 105 17.69 2.58 -8.47
C ASP A 105 16.62 3.45 -7.80
N VAL A 106 15.37 2.96 -7.80
CA VAL A 106 14.18 3.65 -7.27
C VAL A 106 13.31 2.70 -6.47
N GLN A 107 12.73 3.18 -5.37
CA GLN A 107 11.68 2.48 -4.62
C GLN A 107 10.39 3.28 -4.57
N VAL A 108 9.25 2.59 -4.66
CA VAL A 108 7.92 3.17 -4.40
C VAL A 108 7.45 2.76 -3.00
N LEU A 109 7.27 3.74 -2.14
CA LEU A 109 6.95 3.57 -0.72
C LEU A 109 5.43 3.50 -0.48
N HIS A 110 5.02 2.47 0.24
CA HIS A 110 3.66 2.18 0.69
C HIS A 110 3.59 2.10 2.23
N ASN A 111 2.38 2.25 2.77
CA ASN A 111 2.10 2.15 4.20
C ASN A 111 2.27 0.72 4.73
N THR A 112 2.25 0.52 6.06
CA THR A 112 2.25 -0.82 6.67
C THR A 112 1.06 -1.04 7.60
N VAL A 113 0.73 -0.08 8.47
CA VAL A 113 -0.31 -0.24 9.50
C VAL A 113 -1.73 -0.27 8.93
N PHE A 114 -1.97 0.34 7.76
CA PHE A 114 -3.31 0.49 7.17
C PHE A 114 -3.75 -0.66 6.25
N ILE A 115 -3.20 -1.87 6.42
CA ILE A 115 -3.66 -3.10 5.73
C ILE A 115 -5.15 -3.40 6.02
N GLU A 116 -5.64 -2.92 7.16
CA GLU A 116 -7.05 -2.91 7.53
C GLU A 116 -7.52 -1.46 7.80
N SER A 117 -8.84 -1.25 7.80
CA SER A 117 -9.43 0.04 8.18
C SER A 117 -9.06 0.40 9.63
N ALA A 118 -8.38 1.54 9.78
CA ALA A 118 -7.96 2.05 11.09
C ALA A 118 -9.13 2.56 11.93
N THR A 119 -10.18 3.06 11.28
CA THR A 119 -11.34 3.72 11.89
C THR A 119 -12.56 3.60 10.95
N ASP A 120 -13.75 3.88 11.46
CA ASP A 120 -14.99 4.09 10.69
C ASP A 120 -15.41 5.57 10.67
N ARG A 121 -14.58 6.47 11.22
CA ARG A 121 -14.84 7.90 11.33
C ARG A 121 -14.01 8.68 10.34
N ALA A 122 -14.67 9.36 9.40
CA ALA A 122 -14.01 10.13 8.35
C ALA A 122 -12.98 11.14 8.89
N ASN A 123 -13.33 11.89 9.94
CA ASN A 123 -12.40 12.89 10.52
C ASN A 123 -11.14 12.28 11.13
N VAL A 124 -11.20 11.05 11.61
CA VAL A 124 -10.04 10.32 12.13
C VAL A 124 -9.19 9.81 10.97
N GLU A 125 -9.81 9.25 9.93
CA GLU A 125 -9.08 8.76 8.75
C GLU A 125 -8.32 9.89 8.04
N VAL A 126 -9.00 11.03 7.84
CA VAL A 126 -8.38 12.23 7.25
C VAL A 126 -7.15 12.66 8.04
N ALA A 127 -7.24 12.76 9.37
CA ALA A 127 -6.11 13.15 10.22
C ALA A 127 -4.92 12.17 10.13
N LEU A 128 -5.20 10.86 10.15
CA LEU A 128 -4.17 9.82 10.06
C LEU A 128 -3.45 9.85 8.72
N TYR A 129 -4.21 9.85 7.62
CA TYR A 129 -3.63 9.77 6.28
C TYR A 129 -2.94 11.05 5.87
N LYS A 130 -3.46 12.22 6.28
CA LYS A 130 -2.79 13.51 6.10
C LYS A 130 -1.46 13.58 6.83
N SER A 131 -1.39 13.07 8.06
CA SER A 131 -0.12 12.95 8.79
C SER A 131 0.87 12.04 8.07
N TRP A 132 0.41 10.88 7.61
CA TRP A 132 1.22 9.94 6.84
C TRP A 132 1.72 10.55 5.53
N ASN A 133 0.86 11.21 4.74
CA ASN A 133 1.20 11.84 3.47
C ASN A 133 2.28 12.93 3.67
N ARG A 134 2.13 13.75 4.72
CA ARG A 134 3.11 14.79 5.07
C ARG A 134 4.45 14.22 5.51
N TRP A 135 4.43 13.14 6.26
CA TRP A 135 5.64 12.43 6.67
C TRP A 135 6.37 11.81 5.47
N LEU A 136 5.65 11.19 4.53
CA LEU A 136 6.24 10.64 3.32
C LEU A 136 6.76 11.73 2.37
N ALA A 137 6.11 12.89 2.32
CA ALA A 137 6.64 14.05 1.61
C ALA A 137 7.99 14.52 2.19
N ASP A 138 8.14 14.56 3.52
CA ASP A 138 9.42 14.89 4.19
C ASP A 138 10.52 13.87 3.86
N ILE A 139 10.19 12.57 3.90
CA ILE A 139 11.09 11.49 3.50
C ILE A 139 11.46 11.59 2.01
N TRP A 140 10.49 11.87 1.15
CA TRP A 140 10.67 11.98 -0.29
C TRP A 140 11.70 13.05 -0.66
N GLN A 141 11.64 14.22 0.00
CA GLN A 141 12.61 15.30 -0.19
C GLN A 141 14.04 14.86 0.14
N GLN A 142 14.22 14.02 1.17
CA GLN A 142 15.51 13.47 1.57
C GLN A 142 16.00 12.38 0.60
N GLY A 143 15.08 11.69 -0.09
CA GLY A 143 15.36 10.56 -0.97
C GLY A 143 16.04 10.89 -2.31
N LYS A 144 16.34 12.18 -2.59
CA LYS A 144 17.07 12.64 -3.80
C LYS A 144 16.52 12.07 -5.12
N GLY A 145 15.19 11.93 -5.20
CA GLY A 145 14.50 11.40 -6.39
C GLY A 145 14.47 9.87 -6.52
N ARG A 146 15.12 9.14 -5.61
CA ARG A 146 15.19 7.66 -5.59
C ARG A 146 14.12 7.01 -4.72
N LEU A 147 13.56 7.75 -3.76
CA LEU A 147 12.38 7.32 -3.03
C LEU A 147 11.17 8.01 -3.66
N ARG A 148 10.19 7.24 -4.11
CA ARG A 148 8.86 7.68 -4.54
C ARG A 148 7.84 7.13 -3.56
N TRP A 149 6.60 7.63 -3.58
CA TRP A 149 5.60 7.20 -2.61
C TRP A 149 4.19 7.31 -3.18
N SER A 150 3.26 6.57 -2.58
CA SER A 150 1.85 6.54 -2.96
C SER A 150 0.99 7.32 -1.96
N CYS A 151 0.06 8.16 -2.41
CA CYS A 151 -0.81 8.95 -1.55
C CYS A 151 -1.85 8.06 -0.85
N MET A 152 -1.97 8.14 0.48
CA MET A 152 -3.10 7.59 1.22
C MET A 152 -4.30 8.51 1.07
N ALA A 153 -5.35 8.05 0.37
CA ALA A 153 -6.59 8.80 0.17
C ALA A 153 -7.63 8.45 1.26
N PRO A 154 -8.14 9.40 2.07
CA PRO A 154 -9.17 9.13 3.07
C PRO A 154 -10.54 8.86 2.43
N THR A 155 -10.80 7.59 2.09
CA THR A 155 -11.96 7.17 1.29
C THR A 155 -13.31 7.36 2.01
N LEU A 156 -13.33 7.55 3.32
CA LEU A 156 -14.54 7.90 4.08
C LEU A 156 -15.03 9.33 3.80
N SER A 157 -14.21 10.19 3.18
CA SER A 157 -14.59 11.54 2.73
C SER A 157 -13.98 11.84 1.36
N ILE A 158 -14.78 11.72 0.30
CA ILE A 158 -14.33 12.02 -1.07
C ILE A 158 -13.75 13.44 -1.21
N PRO A 159 -14.37 14.52 -0.68
CA PRO A 159 -13.77 15.85 -0.78
C PRO A 159 -12.36 15.93 -0.18
N ASP A 160 -12.16 15.40 1.04
CA ASP A 160 -10.84 15.38 1.67
C ASP A 160 -9.87 14.47 0.92
N ALA A 161 -10.34 13.38 0.32
CA ALA A 161 -9.52 12.51 -0.52
C ALA A 161 -8.97 13.25 -1.74
N LEU A 162 -9.80 14.03 -2.43
CA LEU A 162 -9.36 14.84 -3.57
C LEU A 162 -8.32 15.88 -3.17
N ASP A 163 -8.53 16.55 -2.02
CA ASP A 163 -7.58 17.52 -1.50
C ASP A 163 -6.23 16.87 -1.16
N GLN A 164 -6.25 15.70 -0.50
CA GLN A 164 -5.03 14.95 -0.21
C GLN A 164 -4.31 14.46 -1.47
N ILE A 165 -5.04 14.03 -2.50
CA ILE A 165 -4.45 13.57 -3.77
C ILE A 165 -3.73 14.73 -4.48
N ARG A 166 -4.39 15.88 -4.60
CA ARG A 166 -3.80 17.09 -5.22
C ARG A 166 -2.56 17.54 -4.47
N TRP A 167 -2.67 17.69 -3.15
CA TRP A 167 -1.55 18.07 -2.30
C TRP A 167 -0.41 17.08 -2.44
N SER A 168 -0.68 15.77 -2.37
CA SER A 168 0.35 14.74 -2.45
C SER A 168 1.06 14.72 -3.80
N LYS A 169 0.35 14.98 -4.92
CA LYS A 169 0.97 15.12 -6.24
C LYS A 169 2.01 16.25 -6.27
N GLU A 170 1.66 17.41 -5.70
CA GLU A 170 2.57 18.55 -5.58
C GLU A 170 3.78 18.25 -4.68
N HIS A 171 3.65 17.27 -3.79
CA HIS A 171 4.67 16.83 -2.83
C HIS A 171 5.28 15.48 -3.19
N GLY A 172 5.26 15.11 -4.47
CA GLY A 172 6.07 14.04 -5.02
C GLY A 172 5.45 12.64 -5.01
N ALA A 173 4.18 12.49 -4.59
CA ALA A 173 3.48 11.23 -4.71
C ALA A 173 3.33 10.84 -6.19
N CYS A 174 3.58 9.57 -6.49
CA CYS A 174 3.54 9.04 -7.84
C CYS A 174 2.32 8.15 -8.12
N ALA A 175 1.51 7.83 -7.12
CA ALA A 175 0.31 7.00 -7.23
C ALA A 175 -0.69 7.34 -6.12
N VAL A 176 -1.95 6.94 -6.26
CA VAL A 176 -2.95 6.96 -5.18
C VAL A 176 -3.10 5.54 -4.66
N LEU A 177 -2.85 5.30 -3.37
CA LEU A 177 -3.02 3.99 -2.76
C LEU A 177 -4.47 3.78 -2.35
N LEU A 178 -5.03 2.64 -2.76
CA LEU A 178 -6.32 2.15 -2.28
C LEU A 178 -6.18 0.68 -1.88
N ARG A 179 -7.02 0.24 -0.96
CA ARG A 179 -7.20 -1.19 -0.67
C ARG A 179 -8.14 -1.80 -1.71
N PRO A 180 -8.10 -3.12 -1.96
CA PRO A 180 -8.98 -3.78 -2.92
C PRO A 180 -10.46 -3.67 -2.53
N ILE A 181 -10.71 -3.49 -1.23
CA ILE A 181 -12.04 -3.25 -0.66
C ILE A 181 -11.90 -2.10 0.33
N GLU A 182 -12.71 -1.07 0.16
CA GLU A 182 -12.71 0.15 0.96
C GLU A 182 -14.05 0.28 1.70
N GLY A 183 -14.02 0.12 3.02
CA GLY A 183 -15.23 0.06 3.84
C GLY A 183 -16.18 -1.06 3.37
N GLN A 184 -17.37 -0.68 2.89
CA GLN A 184 -18.39 -1.60 2.37
C GLN A 184 -18.47 -1.62 0.85
N ARG A 185 -17.44 -1.12 0.15
CA ARG A 185 -17.47 -0.93 -1.31
C ARG A 185 -16.32 -1.64 -2.00
N LEU A 186 -16.62 -2.20 -3.16
CA LEU A 186 -15.63 -2.65 -4.14
C LEU A 186 -15.16 -1.44 -4.95
N LEU A 187 -13.95 -1.52 -5.51
CA LEU A 187 -13.38 -0.42 -6.29
C LEU A 187 -14.14 -0.13 -7.60
N ALA A 188 -15.01 -1.02 -8.06
CA ALA A 188 -15.92 -0.77 -9.18
C ALA A 188 -17.10 0.16 -8.84
N ASP A 189 -17.33 0.48 -7.56
CA ASP A 189 -18.42 1.38 -7.13
C ASP A 189 -18.16 2.82 -7.59
N ALA A 190 -19.17 3.45 -8.21
CA ALA A 190 -19.12 4.82 -8.70
C ALA A 190 -18.82 5.87 -7.61
N TYR A 191 -18.97 5.51 -6.33
CA TYR A 191 -18.49 6.30 -5.20
C TYR A 191 -17.01 6.73 -5.34
N PHE A 192 -16.15 5.89 -5.95
CA PHE A 192 -14.72 6.18 -6.15
C PHE A 192 -14.41 6.94 -7.45
N TYR A 193 -15.40 7.18 -8.32
CA TYR A 193 -15.17 7.83 -9.62
C TYR A 193 -14.55 9.22 -9.51
N PRO A 194 -14.89 10.06 -8.51
CA PRO A 194 -14.18 11.33 -8.32
C PRO A 194 -12.67 11.15 -8.08
N ILE A 195 -12.27 10.11 -7.34
CA ILE A 195 -10.84 9.78 -7.12
C ILE A 195 -10.19 9.37 -8.44
N TYR A 196 -10.85 8.55 -9.24
CA TYR A 196 -10.35 8.09 -10.55
C TYR A 196 -10.22 9.23 -11.56
N ASP A 197 -11.20 10.12 -11.61
CA ASP A 197 -11.17 11.31 -12.46
C ASP A 197 -9.99 12.22 -12.09
N GLU A 198 -9.82 12.49 -10.80
CA GLU A 198 -8.74 13.33 -10.30
C GLU A 198 -7.36 12.69 -10.53
N ALA A 199 -7.21 11.40 -10.21
CA ALA A 199 -5.98 10.65 -10.46
C ALA A 199 -5.62 10.65 -11.96
N GLN A 200 -6.61 10.47 -12.85
CA GLN A 200 -6.40 10.54 -14.30
C GLN A 200 -5.97 11.94 -14.76
N LYS A 201 -6.56 13.02 -14.21
CA LYS A 201 -6.16 14.41 -14.53
C LYS A 201 -4.73 14.71 -14.11
N LEU A 202 -4.31 14.16 -12.96
CA LEU A 202 -2.98 14.33 -12.39
C LEU A 202 -1.94 13.32 -12.91
N ASP A 203 -2.35 12.44 -13.84
CA ASP A 203 -1.54 11.35 -14.37
C ASP A 203 -0.94 10.45 -13.27
N MET A 204 -1.75 10.15 -12.25
CA MET A 204 -1.42 9.24 -11.15
C MET A 204 -2.16 7.91 -11.34
N PRO A 205 -1.46 6.76 -11.36
CA PRO A 205 -2.10 5.46 -11.26
C PRO A 205 -2.76 5.24 -9.89
N ILE A 206 -3.73 4.35 -9.85
CA ILE A 206 -4.24 3.76 -8.61
C ILE A 206 -3.37 2.55 -8.27
N ALA A 207 -2.69 2.58 -7.13
CA ALA A 207 -1.94 1.45 -6.57
C ALA A 207 -2.85 0.69 -5.61
N ILE A 208 -3.36 -0.45 -6.06
CA ILE A 208 -4.19 -1.37 -5.28
C ILE A 208 -3.27 -2.36 -4.58
N HIS A 209 -3.03 -2.13 -3.30
CA HIS A 209 -2.10 -2.91 -2.50
C HIS A 209 -2.83 -4.01 -1.72
N ILE A 210 -2.21 -5.18 -1.47
CA ILE A 210 -2.84 -6.21 -0.63
C ILE A 210 -3.29 -5.63 0.71
N ALA A 211 -4.57 -5.78 1.01
CA ALA A 211 -5.24 -5.21 2.16
C ALA A 211 -6.73 -5.57 2.14
N ASN A 212 -7.45 -5.23 3.21
CA ASN A 212 -8.91 -5.31 3.24
C ASN A 212 -9.50 -4.31 4.24
N GLY A 213 -10.17 -3.29 3.72
CA GLY A 213 -10.84 -2.27 4.51
C GLY A 213 -12.21 -2.69 5.07
N ASN A 214 -12.70 -3.89 4.76
CA ASN A 214 -13.99 -4.38 5.23
C ASN A 214 -13.84 -5.22 6.50
N ALA A 215 -14.26 -4.64 7.63
CA ALA A 215 -14.17 -5.30 8.94
C ALA A 215 -14.96 -6.63 8.99
N TRP A 216 -16.12 -6.70 8.34
CA TRP A 216 -16.95 -7.91 8.34
C TRP A 216 -16.28 -9.06 7.58
N LEU A 217 -15.65 -8.79 6.43
CA LEU A 217 -14.88 -9.81 5.70
C LEU A 217 -13.64 -10.24 6.49
N ASN A 218 -12.96 -9.32 7.17
CA ASN A 218 -11.82 -9.65 8.02
C ASN A 218 -12.22 -10.59 9.16
N ASP A 219 -13.38 -10.36 9.77
CA ASP A 219 -13.94 -11.23 10.81
C ASP A 219 -14.37 -12.59 10.25
N LEU A 220 -15.04 -12.61 9.09
CA LEU A 220 -15.47 -13.83 8.43
C LEU A 220 -14.28 -14.74 8.06
N TYR A 221 -13.20 -14.14 7.57
CA TYR A 221 -11.96 -14.86 7.21
C TYR A 221 -11.03 -15.08 8.41
N SER A 222 -11.53 -14.89 9.63
CA SER A 222 -10.82 -15.26 10.84
C SER A 222 -10.65 -16.78 10.90
N HIS A 223 -9.43 -17.21 10.56
CA HIS A 223 -9.08 -18.63 10.43
C HIS A 223 -8.37 -19.14 11.69
N PRO A 224 -8.66 -20.36 12.19
CA PRO A 224 -7.98 -20.95 13.35
C PRO A 224 -6.45 -21.02 13.18
N VAL A 225 -6.00 -21.32 11.95
CA VAL A 225 -4.60 -21.17 11.54
C VAL A 225 -4.43 -19.74 11.03
N ARG A 226 -3.96 -18.84 11.91
CA ARG A 226 -3.90 -17.38 11.64
C ARG A 226 -3.19 -17.03 10.33
N ILE A 227 -2.07 -17.68 10.03
CA ILE A 227 -1.29 -17.43 8.81
C ILE A 227 -2.03 -17.84 7.52
N ALA A 228 -2.87 -18.89 7.56
CA ALA A 228 -3.65 -19.28 6.39
C ALA A 228 -4.73 -18.23 6.06
N GLY A 229 -5.25 -17.54 7.08
CA GLY A 229 -6.25 -16.50 6.92
C GLY A 229 -5.74 -15.26 6.18
N THR A 230 -4.43 -15.00 6.15
CA THR A 230 -3.88 -13.79 5.50
C THR A 230 -4.04 -13.84 3.98
N PHE A 231 -4.03 -15.03 3.39
CA PHE A 231 -4.24 -15.21 1.96
C PHE A 231 -5.64 -14.77 1.52
N HIS A 232 -6.68 -15.25 2.20
CA HIS A 232 -8.07 -14.86 1.94
C HIS A 232 -8.37 -13.43 2.35
N ARG A 233 -7.77 -12.95 3.46
CA ARG A 233 -8.01 -11.60 3.94
C ARG A 233 -7.37 -10.54 3.07
N PHE A 234 -6.14 -10.72 2.61
CA PHE A 234 -5.35 -9.62 2.06
C PHE A 234 -4.95 -9.83 0.59
N ARG A 235 -4.66 -11.06 0.15
CA ARG A 235 -4.19 -11.32 -1.23
C ARG A 235 -5.33 -11.56 -2.22
N ILE A 236 -6.29 -12.43 -1.87
CA ILE A 236 -7.43 -12.76 -2.75
C ILE A 236 -8.26 -11.52 -3.14
N PRO A 237 -8.54 -10.56 -2.24
CA PRO A 237 -9.27 -9.35 -2.62
C PRO A 237 -8.59 -8.55 -3.74
N THR A 238 -7.25 -8.50 -3.80
CA THR A 238 -6.51 -7.83 -4.89
C THR A 238 -6.75 -8.51 -6.23
N VAL A 239 -6.75 -9.85 -6.25
CA VAL A 239 -7.06 -10.64 -7.46
C VAL A 239 -8.51 -10.42 -7.91
N ALA A 240 -9.44 -10.36 -6.95
CA ALA A 240 -10.85 -10.07 -7.24
C ALA A 240 -11.04 -8.64 -7.78
N ALA A 241 -10.39 -7.64 -7.16
CA ALA A 241 -10.45 -6.24 -7.61
C ALA A 241 -9.89 -6.07 -9.04
N PHE A 242 -8.86 -6.82 -9.42
CA PHE A 242 -8.39 -6.86 -10.81
C PHE A 242 -9.51 -7.26 -11.76
N ASN A 243 -10.18 -8.38 -11.47
CA ASN A 243 -11.27 -8.87 -12.29
C ASN A 243 -12.43 -7.87 -12.33
N ASP A 244 -12.82 -7.31 -11.19
CA ASP A 244 -13.93 -6.36 -11.09
C ASP A 244 -13.68 -5.12 -11.95
N ILE A 245 -12.46 -4.57 -11.91
CA ILE A 245 -12.07 -3.41 -12.73
C ILE A 245 -12.10 -3.78 -14.22
N VAL A 246 -11.47 -4.90 -14.63
CA VAL A 246 -11.49 -5.37 -16.04
C VAL A 246 -12.92 -5.53 -16.57
N MET A 247 -13.85 -6.01 -15.73
CA MET A 247 -15.23 -6.27 -16.12
C MET A 247 -16.14 -5.02 -16.08
N SER A 248 -15.68 -3.95 -15.44
CA SER A 248 -16.41 -2.68 -15.28
C SER A 248 -16.25 -1.74 -16.47
N GLU A 249 -17.08 -0.69 -16.49
CA GLU A 249 -17.01 0.41 -17.45
C GLU A 249 -15.90 1.43 -17.13
N ILE A 250 -15.13 1.24 -16.04
CA ILE A 250 -14.10 2.20 -15.59
C ILE A 250 -13.15 2.59 -16.71
N HIS A 251 -12.77 1.65 -17.57
CA HIS A 251 -11.86 1.90 -18.69
C HIS A 251 -12.50 2.71 -19.84
N GLU A 252 -13.83 2.70 -19.94
CA GLU A 252 -14.57 3.54 -20.89
C GLU A 252 -14.70 4.97 -20.35
N VAL A 253 -14.90 5.12 -19.03
CA VAL A 253 -15.03 6.41 -18.35
C VAL A 253 -13.67 7.09 -18.14
N PHE A 254 -12.64 6.33 -17.79
CA PHE A 254 -11.29 6.79 -17.46
C PHE A 254 -10.22 6.09 -18.33
N PRO A 255 -10.22 6.31 -19.65
CA PRO A 255 -9.40 5.53 -20.59
C PRO A 255 -7.88 5.74 -20.47
N ARG A 256 -7.43 6.75 -19.73
CA ARG A 256 -5.98 6.98 -19.48
C ARG A 256 -5.55 6.55 -18.08
N LEU A 257 -6.50 6.20 -17.20
CA LEU A 257 -6.18 5.78 -15.85
C LEU A 257 -5.47 4.43 -15.87
N ARG A 258 -4.47 4.30 -14.99
CA ARG A 258 -3.66 3.09 -14.85
C ARG A 258 -3.87 2.51 -13.46
N PHE A 259 -3.83 1.19 -13.36
CA PHE A 259 -3.99 0.45 -12.12
C PHE A 259 -2.77 -0.44 -11.89
N GLY A 260 -2.16 -0.35 -10.73
CA GLY A 260 -1.12 -1.25 -10.24
C GLY A 260 -1.70 -2.19 -9.18
N PHE A 261 -1.53 -3.49 -9.33
CA PHE A 261 -1.92 -4.50 -8.34
C PHE A 261 -0.65 -4.99 -7.65
N ILE A 262 -0.49 -4.56 -6.40
CA ILE A 262 0.76 -4.59 -5.65
C ILE A 262 0.71 -5.71 -4.61
N GLU A 263 1.80 -6.46 -4.48
CA GLU A 263 2.06 -7.53 -3.50
C GLU A 263 1.15 -8.79 -3.56
N ALA A 264 0.46 -9.01 -4.70
CA ALA A 264 -0.42 -10.15 -4.89
C ALA A 264 0.20 -11.29 -5.72
N SER A 265 1.52 -11.28 -5.93
CA SER A 265 2.21 -12.12 -6.92
C SER A 265 1.61 -11.99 -8.34
N ALA A 266 2.04 -12.81 -9.31
CA ALA A 266 1.59 -12.68 -10.71
C ALA A 266 1.04 -13.97 -11.33
N GLN A 267 1.16 -15.12 -10.65
CA GLN A 267 0.80 -16.44 -11.18
C GLN A 267 -0.71 -16.63 -11.40
N TRP A 268 -1.54 -15.80 -10.76
CA TRP A 268 -3.00 -15.81 -10.95
C TRP A 268 -3.44 -15.12 -12.25
N LEU A 269 -2.58 -14.29 -12.86
CA LEU A 269 -2.95 -13.45 -13.99
C LEU A 269 -3.45 -14.24 -15.21
N PRO A 270 -2.80 -15.35 -15.65
CA PRO A 270 -3.31 -16.14 -16.76
C PRO A 270 -4.71 -16.71 -16.52
N TRP A 271 -5.01 -17.11 -15.28
CA TRP A 271 -6.31 -17.65 -14.90
C TRP A 271 -7.40 -16.57 -14.94
N VAL A 272 -7.16 -15.42 -14.29
CA VAL A 272 -8.15 -14.34 -14.24
C VAL A 272 -8.41 -13.73 -15.61
N VAL A 273 -7.37 -13.58 -16.45
CA VAL A 273 -7.54 -13.11 -17.84
C VAL A 273 -8.37 -14.10 -18.66
N HIS A 274 -8.17 -15.41 -18.47
CA HIS A 274 -9.00 -16.43 -19.10
C HIS A 274 -10.47 -16.31 -18.69
N GLU A 275 -10.73 -16.15 -17.39
CA GLU A 275 -12.07 -15.97 -16.83
C GLU A 275 -12.75 -14.69 -17.34
N ALA A 276 -12.03 -13.57 -17.42
CA ALA A 276 -12.53 -12.31 -17.94
C ALA A 276 -12.86 -12.42 -19.44
N ARG A 277 -11.97 -13.01 -20.25
CA ARG A 277 -12.20 -13.22 -21.69
C ARG A 277 -13.46 -14.05 -21.96
N ASN A 278 -13.68 -15.10 -21.18
CA ASN A 278 -14.88 -15.93 -21.29
C ASN A 278 -16.16 -15.12 -20.99
N ARG A 279 -16.14 -14.28 -19.95
CA ARG A 279 -17.26 -13.42 -19.57
C ARG A 279 -17.52 -12.32 -20.60
N PHE A 280 -16.48 -11.70 -21.16
CA PHE A 280 -16.63 -10.75 -22.27
C PHE A 280 -17.38 -11.36 -23.44
N ARG A 281 -17.02 -12.58 -23.85
CA ARG A 281 -17.72 -13.32 -24.91
C ARG A 281 -19.19 -13.54 -24.56
N THR A 282 -19.49 -13.97 -23.33
CA THR A 282 -20.88 -14.17 -22.88
C THR A 282 -21.69 -12.89 -22.90
N LEU A 283 -21.07 -11.74 -22.60
CA LEU A 283 -21.69 -10.42 -22.65
C LEU A 283 -21.73 -9.79 -24.05
N GLY A 284 -21.23 -10.47 -25.08
CA GLY A 284 -21.11 -9.92 -26.43
C GLY A 284 -20.10 -8.77 -26.56
N ARG A 285 -19.20 -8.60 -25.58
CA ARG A 285 -18.14 -7.58 -25.60
C ARG A 285 -16.90 -8.11 -26.32
N LYS A 286 -16.26 -7.26 -27.12
CA LYS A 286 -14.98 -7.60 -27.78
C LYS A 286 -13.85 -7.53 -26.75
N TRP A 287 -13.07 -8.60 -26.64
CA TRP A 287 -11.83 -8.59 -25.85
C TRP A 287 -10.74 -7.79 -26.59
N PRO A 288 -9.96 -6.93 -25.91
CA PRO A 288 -8.89 -6.16 -26.57
C PRO A 288 -7.72 -7.05 -27.02
N GLU A 289 -6.98 -6.63 -28.05
CA GLU A 289 -5.92 -7.46 -28.66
C GLU A 289 -4.74 -7.66 -27.69
N ASN A 290 -4.36 -6.60 -26.98
CA ASN A 290 -3.42 -6.60 -25.88
C ASN A 290 -4.14 -6.28 -24.56
N GLY A 291 -5.17 -7.09 -24.26
CA GLY A 291 -6.15 -6.93 -23.18
C GLY A 291 -5.68 -6.11 -21.98
N VAL A 292 -4.85 -6.70 -21.13
CA VAL A 292 -4.41 -6.11 -19.85
C VAL A 292 -3.66 -4.78 -20.04
N ARG A 293 -2.86 -4.65 -21.10
CA ARG A 293 -2.09 -3.43 -21.39
C ARG A 293 -2.97 -2.29 -21.87
N GLU A 294 -3.91 -2.58 -22.78
CA GLU A 294 -4.87 -1.58 -23.30
C GLU A 294 -5.80 -1.06 -22.20
N LEU A 295 -6.10 -1.90 -21.20
CA LEU A 295 -6.89 -1.53 -20.03
C LEU A 295 -6.05 -0.81 -18.94
N GLY A 296 -4.75 -0.58 -19.16
CA GLY A 296 -3.89 0.13 -18.22
C GLY A 296 -3.60 -0.64 -16.92
N MET A 297 -3.60 -1.98 -16.97
CA MET A 297 -3.47 -2.84 -15.80
C MET A 297 -2.04 -3.36 -15.66
N TYR A 298 -1.44 -3.22 -14.47
CA TYR A 298 -0.06 -3.60 -14.17
C TYR A 298 -0.03 -4.40 -12.88
N VAL A 299 0.81 -5.42 -12.79
CA VAL A 299 0.92 -6.30 -11.61
C VAL A 299 2.40 -6.36 -11.20
N THR A 300 2.67 -6.30 -9.90
CA THR A 300 4.04 -6.51 -9.40
C THR A 300 4.46 -7.97 -9.49
N CYS A 301 5.74 -8.20 -9.78
CA CYS A 301 6.34 -9.52 -9.73
C CYS A 301 7.20 -9.61 -8.47
N GLU A 302 6.75 -10.37 -7.47
CA GLU A 302 7.57 -10.73 -6.32
C GLU A 302 8.51 -11.88 -6.72
N ASN A 303 9.83 -11.65 -6.61
CA ASN A 303 10.79 -12.75 -6.58
C ASN A 303 10.94 -13.20 -5.12
N SER A 304 10.32 -14.32 -4.77
CA SER A 304 10.63 -15.07 -3.54
C SER A 304 11.83 -15.98 -3.74
#